data_AF-A0A1V8QHZ4-F1
#
_entry.id   AF-A0A1V8QHZ4-F1
#
_cell.length_a   1.000
_cell.length_b   1.000
_cell.length_c   1.000
_cell.angle_alpha   90.00
_cell.angle_beta   90.00
_cell.angle_gamma   90.00
#
_symmetry.space_group_name_H-M   'P 1'
#
loop_
_entity.id
_entity.type
_entity.pdbx_description
1 polymer ?
#
loop_
_entity_poly.entity_id
_entity_poly.type
_entity_poly.pdbx_seq_one_letter_code
_entity_poly.pdbx_strand_id
1 'polypeptide(L)'
;MHNHPYVSEAHEGKPWFEWCVLGVVAVITLLVAFGYTMAATVILAVTAIITGLVRLILQDKSPWKVRSVAFDSFIGIALGIGLLITYFSFFGLFGNIFFR
;
A
#
# COMPACT_ATOMS: atom_id res chain seq x y z
N MET A 1 -0.22 -36.58 -26.69
CA MET A 1 0.44 -35.35 -26.19
C MET A 1 -0.54 -34.66 -25.26
N HIS A 2 -0.41 -34.89 -23.96
CA HIS A 2 -1.22 -34.19 -22.95
C HIS A 2 -0.60 -32.80 -22.76
N ASN A 3 -1.23 -31.78 -23.35
CA ASN A 3 -0.88 -30.39 -23.09
C ASN A 3 -1.36 -30.04 -21.69
N HIS A 4 -0.55 -30.31 -20.67
CA HIS A 4 -0.75 -29.69 -19.38
C HIS A 4 -0.62 -28.18 -19.61
N PRO A 5 -1.66 -27.36 -19.34
CA PRO A 5 -1.52 -25.92 -19.47
C PRO A 5 -0.39 -25.51 -18.53
N TYR A 6 0.65 -24.90 -19.09
CA TYR A 6 1.71 -24.30 -18.30
C TYR A 6 1.09 -23.14 -17.52
N VAL A 7 0.65 -23.44 -16.30
CA VAL A 7 0.25 -22.44 -15.32
C VAL A 7 1.55 -21.74 -14.89
N SER A 8 1.56 -20.42 -15.02
CA SER A 8 2.71 -19.52 -14.89
C SER A 8 3.39 -19.47 -13.51
N GLU A 9 3.10 -20.42 -12.62
CA GLU A 9 3.62 -20.49 -11.24
C GLU A 9 5.14 -20.70 -11.18
N ALA A 10 5.75 -21.30 -12.22
CA ALA A 10 7.21 -21.50 -12.25
C ALA A 10 8.03 -20.20 -12.42
N HIS A 11 7.39 -19.09 -12.79
CA HIS A 11 8.01 -17.76 -12.90
C HIS A 11 7.58 -16.79 -11.79
N GLU A 12 6.81 -17.25 -10.80
CA GLU A 12 6.54 -16.48 -9.58
C GLU A 12 7.81 -16.46 -8.74
N GLY A 13 8.68 -15.51 -9.05
CA GLY A 13 9.87 -15.21 -8.25
C GLY A 13 9.53 -15.07 -6.77
N LYS A 14 10.54 -15.25 -5.91
CA LYS A 14 10.41 -15.15 -4.45
C LYS A 14 9.60 -13.90 -4.06
N PRO A 15 8.56 -14.00 -3.22
CA PRO A 15 7.64 -12.90 -2.86
C PRO A 15 8.27 -11.89 -1.88
N TRP A 16 9.54 -11.56 -2.09
CA TRP A 16 10.35 -10.63 -1.29
C TRP A 16 9.65 -9.29 -1.03
N PHE A 17 8.93 -8.76 -2.02
CA PHE A 17 8.19 -7.52 -1.89
C PHE A 17 7.01 -7.64 -0.92
N GLU A 18 6.29 -8.77 -0.96
CA GLU A 18 5.17 -9.03 -0.05
C GLU A 18 5.67 -9.11 1.40
N TRP A 19 6.84 -9.71 1.63
CA TRP A 19 7.50 -9.74 2.94
C TRP A 19 7.94 -8.36 3.42
N CYS A 20 8.45 -7.51 2.52
CA CYS A 20 8.77 -6.13 2.86
C CYS A 20 7.52 -5.34 3.28
N VAL A 21 6.43 -5.45 2.52
CA VAL A 21 5.15 -4.78 2.85
C VAL A 21 4.61 -5.32 4.17
N LEU A 22 4.66 -6.62 4.40
CA LEU A 22 4.27 -7.24 5.66
C LEU A 22 5.06 -6.69 6.85
N GLY A 23 6.38 -6.51 6.69
CA GLY A 23 7.23 -5.88 7.70
C GLY A 23 6.80 -4.45 8.03
N VAL A 24 6.46 -3.65 7.01
CA VAL A 24 5.95 -2.28 7.22
C VAL A 24 4.61 -2.28 7.95
N VAL A 25 3.69 -3.18 7.58
CA VAL A 25 2.40 -3.32 8.27
C VAL A 25 2.60 -3.70 9.74
N ALA A 26 3.51 -4.61 10.06
CA ALA A 26 3.83 -4.98 11.44
C ALA A 26 4.35 -3.77 12.25
N VAL A 27 5.21 -2.94 11.66
CA VAL A 27 5.69 -1.69 12.30
C VAL A 27 4.54 -0.72 12.54
N ILE A 28 3.64 -0.54 11.57
CA ILE A 28 2.44 0.29 11.71
C ILE A 28 1.60 -0.21 12.89
N THR A 29 1.34 -1.52 12.97
CA THR A 29 0.56 -2.11 14.08
C THR A 29 1.20 -1.83 15.43
N LEU A 30 2.53 -1.94 15.55
CA LEU A 30 3.25 -1.61 16.78
C LEU A 30 3.12 -0.13 17.12
N LEU A 31 3.30 0.78 16.16
CA LEU A 31 3.14 2.21 16.38
C LEU A 31 1.74 2.57 16.88
N VAL A 32 0.70 1.93 16.32
CA VAL A 32 -0.68 2.08 16.79
C VAL A 32 -0.83 1.56 18.23
N ALA A 33 -0.25 0.41 18.56
CA ALA A 33 -0.31 -0.16 19.92
C ALA A 33 0.35 0.75 20.97
N PHE A 34 1.39 1.50 20.60
CA PHE A 34 2.04 2.49 21.47
C PHE A 34 1.36 3.87 21.45
N GLY A 35 0.26 4.05 20.71
CA GLY A 35 -0.48 5.33 20.65
C GLY A 35 0.05 6.34 19.64
N TYR A 36 1.07 6.01 18.83
CA TYR A 36 1.59 6.86 17.75
C TYR A 36 0.74 6.77 16.49
N THR A 37 -0.57 6.96 16.62
CA THR A 37 -1.54 6.83 15.53
C THR A 37 -1.28 7.79 14.39
N MET A 38 -0.78 9.01 14.68
CA MET A 38 -0.41 10.01 13.68
C MET A 38 0.75 9.54 12.78
N ALA A 39 1.80 8.96 13.36
CA ALA A 39 2.91 8.44 12.58
C ALA A 39 2.47 7.20 11.78
N ALA A 40 1.67 6.34 12.39
CA ALA A 40 1.15 5.13 11.77
C ALA A 40 0.30 5.42 10.52
N THR A 41 -0.61 6.40 10.57
CA THR A 41 -1.46 6.77 9.43
C THR A 41 -0.66 7.36 8.27
N VAL A 42 0.32 8.22 8.56
CA VAL A 42 1.20 8.80 7.54
C VAL A 42 2.05 7.71 6.88
N ILE A 43 2.65 6.81 7.67
CA ILE A 43 3.46 5.70 7.14
C ILE A 43 2.59 4.79 6.26
N LEU A 44 1.37 4.47 6.70
CA LEU A 44 0.44 3.66 5.92
C LEU A 44 0.07 4.32 4.59
N ALA A 45 -0.25 5.62 4.61
CA ALA A 45 -0.61 6.37 3.40
C ALA A 45 0.56 6.45 2.41
N VAL A 46 1.77 6.74 2.90
CA VAL A 46 2.99 6.78 2.08
C VAL A 46 3.28 5.40 1.49
N THR A 47 3.15 4.35 2.30
CA THR A 47 3.35 2.97 1.84
C THR A 47 2.39 2.61 0.71
N ALA A 48 1.10 2.95 0.84
CA ALA A 48 0.09 2.70 -0.18
C ALA A 48 0.36 3.43 -1.51
N ILE A 49 0.84 4.68 -1.45
CA ILE A 49 1.23 5.46 -2.63
C ILE A 49 2.46 4.84 -3.29
N ILE A 50 3.50 4.54 -2.51
CA ILE A 50 4.74 3.95 -3.03
C ILE A 50 4.46 2.59 -3.68
N THR A 51 3.65 1.73 -3.05
CA THR A 51 3.28 0.43 -3.63
C THR A 51 2.53 0.60 -4.95
N GLY A 52 1.63 1.59 -5.05
CA GLY A 52 0.94 1.93 -6.29
C GLY A 52 1.88 2.48 -7.37
N LEU A 53 2.84 3.34 -7.02
CA LEU A 53 3.86 3.87 -7.94
C LEU A 53 4.81 2.78 -8.45
N VAL A 54 5.28 1.90 -7.57
CA VAL A 54 6.14 0.76 -7.95
C VAL A 54 5.39 -0.15 -8.93
N ARG A 55 4.07 -0.33 -8.76
CA ARG A 55 3.25 -1.07 -9.72
C ARG A 55 3.17 -0.39 -11.09
N LEU A 56 3.02 0.94 -11.13
CA LEU A 56 3.03 1.71 -12.38
C LEU A 56 4.38 1.67 -13.11
N ILE A 57 5.49 1.65 -12.38
CA ILE A 57 6.84 1.62 -12.94
C ILE A 57 7.20 0.22 -13.46
N LEU A 58 6.88 -0.82 -12.68
CA LEU A 58 7.28 -2.19 -13.00
C LEU A 58 6.31 -2.92 -13.94
N GLN A 59 5.03 -2.51 -13.99
CA GLN A 59 4.00 -3.05 -14.90
C GLN A 59 4.05 -4.59 -15.00
N ASP A 60 4.41 -5.14 -16.17
CA ASP A 60 4.48 -6.58 -16.46
C ASP A 60 5.68 -7.29 -15.81
N LYS A 61 6.66 -6.55 -15.29
CA LYS A 61 7.82 -7.08 -14.54
C LYS A 61 7.64 -6.98 -13.03
N SER A 62 6.44 -6.63 -12.58
CA SER A 62 6.17 -6.44 -11.16
C SER A 62 6.34 -7.75 -10.38
N PRO A 63 7.04 -7.74 -9.24
CA PRO A 63 7.43 -8.96 -8.52
C PRO A 63 6.27 -9.61 -7.74
N TRP A 64 5.01 -9.23 -8.00
CA TRP A 64 3.81 -9.78 -7.35
C TRP A 64 2.71 -10.10 -8.39
N LYS A 65 1.96 -11.19 -8.14
CA LYS A 65 1.04 -11.86 -9.08
C LYS A 65 0.07 -10.89 -9.78
N VAL A 66 -0.16 -11.12 -11.08
CA VAL A 66 -0.82 -10.15 -11.97
C VAL A 66 -2.34 -10.16 -11.82
N ARG A 67 -2.84 -9.23 -11.00
CA ARG A 67 -4.14 -8.57 -11.21
C ARG A 67 -3.88 -7.19 -11.84
N SER A 68 -4.85 -6.65 -12.59
CA SER A 68 -4.76 -5.42 -13.39
C SER A 68 -3.89 -4.32 -12.76
N VAL A 69 -2.81 -3.95 -13.45
CA VAL A 69 -1.84 -2.92 -13.04
C VAL A 69 -2.53 -1.59 -12.75
N ALA A 70 -3.47 -1.19 -13.62
CA ALA A 70 -4.22 0.05 -13.48
C ALA A 70 -5.09 0.04 -12.21
N PHE A 71 -5.74 -1.07 -11.91
CA PHE A 71 -6.61 -1.21 -10.74
C PHE A 71 -5.80 -1.11 -9.43
N ASP A 72 -4.71 -1.88 -9.32
CA ASP A 72 -3.89 -1.93 -8.09
C ASP A 72 -3.27 -0.55 -7.80
N SER A 73 -2.75 0.11 -8.83
CA SER A 73 -2.18 1.46 -8.72
C SER A 73 -3.22 2.50 -8.35
N PHE A 74 -4.42 2.43 -8.96
CA PHE A 74 -5.52 3.33 -8.65
C PHE A 74 -5.95 3.20 -7.19
N ILE A 75 -6.17 1.98 -6.70
CA ILE A 75 -6.59 1.75 -5.32
C ILE A 75 -5.50 2.20 -4.34
N GLY A 76 -4.23 1.86 -4.58
CA GLY A 76 -3.13 2.27 -3.69
C GLY A 76 -2.97 3.79 -3.58
N ILE A 77 -3.00 4.48 -4.71
CA ILE A 77 -2.86 5.95 -4.76
C ILE A 77 -4.11 6.62 -4.18
N ALA A 78 -5.32 6.18 -4.56
CA ALA A 78 -6.56 6.74 -4.05
C ALA A 78 -6.69 6.55 -2.53
N LEU A 79 -6.31 5.38 -2.01
CA LEU A 79 -6.31 5.10 -0.57
C LEU A 79 -5.30 6.00 0.16
N GLY A 80 -4.07 6.10 -0.34
CA GLY A 80 -3.05 6.92 0.31
C GLY A 80 -3.38 8.42 0.30
N ILE A 81 -3.85 8.95 -0.84
CA ILE A 81 -4.30 10.35 -0.93
C ILE A 81 -5.54 10.57 -0.04
N GLY A 82 -6.52 9.66 -0.09
CA GLY A 82 -7.73 9.75 0.73
C GLY A 82 -7.41 9.80 2.22
N LEU A 83 -6.53 8.92 2.70
CA LEU A 83 -6.06 8.92 4.08
C LEU A 83 -5.40 10.25 4.50
N LEU A 84 -4.54 10.82 3.64
CA LEU A 84 -3.91 12.11 3.92
C LEU A 84 -4.95 13.24 3.97
N ILE A 85 -5.89 13.28 3.02
CA ILE A 85 -6.96 14.29 3.00
C ILE A 85 -7.81 14.18 4.26
N THR A 86 -8.25 12.98 4.63
CA THR A 86 -9.03 12.75 5.85
C THR A 86 -8.23 13.19 7.09
N TYR A 87 -6.96 12.80 7.18
CA TYR A 87 -6.09 13.17 8.30
C TYR A 87 -5.92 14.69 8.44
N PHE A 88 -5.60 15.40 7.35
CA PHE A 88 -5.49 16.86 7.34
C PHE A 88 -6.84 17.55 7.59
N SER A 89 -7.96 16.94 7.19
CA SER A 89 -9.29 17.48 7.46
C SER A 89 -9.60 17.46 8.96
N PHE A 90 -9.27 16.36 9.66
CA PHE A 90 -9.47 16.26 11.10
C PHE A 90 -8.50 17.14 11.90
N PHE A 91 -7.21 17.10 11.59
CA PHE A 91 -6.19 17.83 12.38
C PHE A 91 -5.99 19.28 11.95
N GLY A 92 -6.08 19.59 10.65
CA GLY A 92 -5.87 20.93 10.11
C GLY A 92 -7.13 21.79 10.08
N LEU A 93 -8.25 21.24 9.58
CA LEU A 93 -9.50 22.00 9.40
C LEU A 93 -10.40 21.96 10.64
N PHE A 94 -10.70 20.77 11.17
CA PHE A 94 -11.54 20.63 12.37
C PHE A 94 -10.80 20.98 13.67
N GLY A 95 -9.51 20.67 13.78
CA GLY A 95 -8.68 21.04 14.93
C GLY A 95 -8.66 22.54 15.21
N ASN A 96 -8.53 23.38 14.16
CA ASN A 96 -8.52 24.84 14.31
C ASN A 96 -9.90 25.45 14.59
N ILE A 97 -10.98 24.76 14.26
CA ILE A 97 -12.36 25.26 14.42
C ILE A 97 -12.96 24.85 15.78
N PHE A 98 -12.64 23.66 16.28
CA PHE A 98 -13.24 23.12 17.52
C PHE A 98 -12.40 23.33 18.79
N PHE A 99 -11.08 23.56 18.68
CA PHE A 99 -10.17 23.74 19.83
C PHE A 99 -9.66 25.18 20.00
N ARG A 100 -10.37 26.17 19.44
CA ARG A 100 -10.11 27.60 19.66
C ARG A 100 -11.17 28.25 20.52
#